data_AF-M5BUJ0-F1
#
_entry.id   AF-M5BUJ0-F1
#
_cell.length_a   1.000
_cell.length_b   1.000
_cell.length_c   1.000
_cell.angle_alpha   90.00
_cell.angle_beta   90.00
_cell.angle_gamma   90.00
#
_symmetry.space_group_name_H-M   'P 1'
#
loop_
_entity.id
_entity.type
_entity.pdbx_description
1 polymer ?
#
loop_
_entity_poly.entity_id
_entity_poly.type
_entity_poly.pdbx_seq_one_letter_code
_entity_poly.pdbx_strand_id
1 'polypeptide(L)'
;MRQVAQPNFCAVCTEGLWLRLLRRVSLIDKVSFYDSAVGGADVGIELSLVALAQFRSPAEAEYLARKGTKETYLIKWFTHGQEVNKWQNSTRVDVECRAVGIVEVEVEFVSSEIRKDEKEYTKDRYRLLLDC
;
A
#
# COMPACT_ATOMS: atom_id res chain seq x y z
N MET A 1 -34.29 -27.13 -2.40
CA MET A 1 -33.10 -26.42 -2.88
C MET A 1 -33.11 -25.04 -2.24
N ARG A 2 -32.08 -24.65 -1.47
CA ARG A 2 -31.96 -23.28 -0.96
C ARG A 2 -31.70 -22.33 -2.13
N GLN A 3 -32.38 -21.19 -2.18
CA GLN A 3 -32.11 -20.14 -3.16
C GLN A 3 -30.66 -19.65 -2.97
N VAL A 4 -29.81 -19.89 -3.98
CA VAL A 4 -28.36 -19.59 -3.98
C VAL A 4 -28.06 -18.16 -4.48
N ALA A 5 -29.07 -17.38 -4.83
CA ALA A 5 -28.88 -16.03 -5.39
C ALA A 5 -29.31 -14.95 -4.39
N GLN A 6 -28.51 -14.75 -3.33
CA GLN A 6 -28.45 -13.42 -2.73
C GLN A 6 -27.38 -12.63 -3.48
N PRO A 7 -27.67 -11.41 -3.97
CA PRO A 7 -26.73 -10.63 -4.80
C PRO A 7 -25.52 -10.11 -4.01
N ASN A 8 -25.53 -10.26 -2.69
CA ASN A 8 -24.50 -9.72 -1.80
C ASN A 8 -23.74 -10.87 -1.13
N PHE A 9 -22.40 -10.84 -1.25
CA PHE A 9 -21.54 -11.72 -0.48
C PHE A 9 -21.73 -11.48 1.02
N CYS A 10 -21.71 -12.57 1.80
CA CYS A 10 -21.69 -12.47 3.25
C CYS A 10 -20.40 -11.77 3.73
N ALA A 11 -20.41 -11.10 4.88
CA ALA A 11 -19.24 -10.37 5.38
C ALA A 11 -17.97 -11.25 5.47
N VAL A 12 -18.12 -12.49 5.97
CA VAL A 12 -17.03 -13.48 6.05
C VAL A 12 -16.55 -13.92 4.66
N CYS A 13 -17.47 -13.99 3.70
CA CYS A 13 -17.20 -14.39 2.33
C CYS A 13 -16.35 -13.32 1.63
N THR A 14 -16.71 -12.03 1.81
CA THR A 14 -15.98 -10.88 1.28
C THR A 14 -14.58 -10.79 1.87
N GLU A 15 -14.44 -10.92 3.19
CA GLU A 15 -13.15 -11.00 3.88
C GLU A 15 -12.29 -12.15 3.33
N GLY A 16 -12.88 -13.35 3.20
CA GLY A 16 -12.19 -14.51 2.64
C GLY A 16 -11.76 -14.32 1.18
N LEU A 17 -12.52 -13.56 0.38
CA LEU A 17 -12.15 -13.21 -0.99
C LEU A 17 -10.95 -12.26 -1.01
N TRP A 18 -10.98 -11.20 -0.18
CA TRP A 18 -9.86 -10.27 -0.03
C TRP A 18 -8.56 -10.98 0.32
N LEU A 19 -8.56 -11.79 1.39
CA LEU A 19 -7.36 -12.50 1.83
C LEU A 19 -6.84 -13.49 0.78
N ARG A 20 -7.74 -14.12 0.01
CA ARG A 20 -7.33 -15.03 -1.09
C ARG A 20 -6.67 -14.30 -2.25
N LEU A 21 -7.16 -13.10 -2.58
CA LEU A 21 -6.60 -12.27 -3.64
C LEU A 21 -5.26 -11.66 -3.20
N LEU A 22 -5.23 -11.01 -2.05
CA LEU A 22 -4.07 -10.32 -1.51
C LEU A 22 -2.89 -11.27 -1.23
N ARG A 23 -3.15 -12.54 -0.91
CA ARG A 23 -2.10 -13.58 -0.82
C ARG A 23 -1.25 -13.72 -2.10
N ARG A 24 -1.78 -13.32 -3.26
CA ARG A 24 -1.14 -13.53 -4.58
C ARG A 24 -0.72 -12.23 -5.25
N VAL A 25 -0.98 -11.08 -4.63
CA VAL A 25 -0.81 -9.77 -5.24
C VAL A 25 0.08 -8.92 -4.35
N SER A 26 1.08 -8.29 -4.96
CA SER A 26 1.91 -7.25 -4.36
C SER A 26 1.11 -5.94 -4.32
N LEU A 27 1.06 -5.25 -3.18
CA LEU A 27 0.42 -3.93 -3.09
C LEU A 27 1.31 -2.86 -3.73
N ILE A 28 2.62 -3.09 -3.72
CA ILE A 28 3.62 -2.31 -4.41
C ILE A 28 3.74 -2.85 -5.84
N ASP A 29 3.28 -2.08 -6.82
CA ASP A 29 3.31 -2.46 -8.23
C ASP A 29 4.69 -2.18 -8.84
N LYS A 30 5.25 -1.00 -8.54
CA LYS A 30 6.55 -0.58 -9.05
C LYS A 30 7.23 0.41 -8.11
N VAL A 31 8.56 0.32 -8.02
CA VAL A 31 9.41 1.38 -7.48
C VAL A 31 10.21 1.99 -8.62
N SER A 32 10.18 3.32 -8.75
CA SER A 32 10.93 4.07 -9.76
C SER A 32 11.86 5.07 -9.09
N PHE A 33 12.92 5.45 -9.79
CA PHE A 33 13.89 6.44 -9.32
C PHE A 33 13.91 7.64 -10.25
N TYR A 34 14.19 8.81 -9.70
CA TYR A 34 14.38 10.06 -10.44
C TYR A 34 15.51 10.89 -9.81
N ASP A 35 16.12 11.78 -10.58
CA ASP A 35 17.13 12.70 -10.05
C ASP A 35 16.44 13.75 -9.18
N SER A 36 16.83 13.85 -7.91
CA SER A 36 16.21 14.82 -7.01
C SER A 36 16.70 16.23 -7.33
N ALA A 37 15.77 17.19 -7.41
CA ALA A 37 16.07 18.62 -7.52
C ALA A 37 16.13 19.31 -6.14
N VAL A 38 15.93 18.56 -5.06
CA VAL A 38 15.89 19.07 -3.69
C VAL A 38 17.32 19.22 -3.17
N GLY A 39 17.67 20.42 -2.68
CA GLY A 39 19.00 20.66 -2.11
C GLY A 39 19.29 19.72 -0.93
N GLY A 40 20.36 18.92 -1.05
CA GLY A 40 20.75 17.92 -0.05
C GLY A 40 20.15 16.52 -0.26
N ALA A 41 19.44 16.29 -1.37
CA ALA A 41 19.08 14.96 -1.85
C ALA A 41 19.63 14.76 -3.26
N ASP A 42 20.06 13.55 -3.59
CA ASP A 42 20.58 13.16 -4.90
C ASP A 42 19.67 12.15 -5.61
N VAL A 43 18.89 11.37 -4.86
CA VAL A 43 17.99 10.35 -5.41
C VAL A 43 16.56 10.57 -4.90
N GLY A 44 15.63 10.63 -5.85
CA GLY A 44 14.20 10.57 -5.60
C GLY A 44 13.66 9.16 -5.83
N ILE A 45 12.80 8.70 -4.92
CA ILE A 45 12.15 7.38 -4.98
C ILE A 45 10.65 7.60 -5.12
N GLU A 46 10.04 6.97 -6.11
CA GLU A 46 8.61 6.99 -6.36
C GLU A 46 8.01 5.59 -6.27
N LEU A 47 6.98 5.47 -5.43
CA LEU A 47 6.22 4.26 -5.19
C LEU A 47 4.93 4.30 -6.01
N SER A 48 4.78 3.34 -6.91
CA SER A 48 3.52 3.05 -7.61
C SER A 48 2.80 1.93 -6.88
N LEU A 49 1.62 2.23 -6.36
CA LEU A 49 0.77 1.29 -5.64
C LEU A 49 -0.35 0.76 -6.53
N VAL A 50 -0.80 -0.46 -6.26
CA VAL A 50 -2.05 -0.97 -6.85
C VAL A 50 -3.18 -0.01 -6.51
N ALA A 51 -4.00 0.33 -7.51
CA ALA A 51 -5.10 1.31 -7.44
C ALA A 51 -6.26 0.88 -6.54
N LEU A 52 -5.98 0.76 -5.24
CA LEU A 52 -6.92 0.52 -4.15
C LEU A 52 -6.95 1.72 -3.21
N ALA A 53 -7.86 1.70 -2.24
CA ALA A 53 -8.00 2.75 -1.24
C ALA A 53 -8.10 4.16 -1.87
N GLN A 54 -7.27 5.11 -1.43
CA GLN A 54 -7.25 6.47 -1.96
C GLN A 54 -6.78 6.60 -3.42
N PHE A 55 -6.30 5.53 -4.06
CA PHE A 55 -5.83 5.53 -5.45
C PHE A 55 -6.82 4.94 -6.44
N ARG A 56 -8.04 4.60 -6.00
CA ARG A 56 -9.13 4.16 -6.89
C ARG A 56 -9.57 5.29 -7.81
N SER A 57 -10.19 4.93 -8.93
CA SER A 57 -10.85 5.93 -9.78
C SER A 57 -12.00 6.62 -9.03
N PRO A 58 -12.37 7.86 -9.41
CA PRO A 58 -13.46 8.58 -8.75
C PRO A 58 -14.78 7.81 -8.69
N ALA A 59 -15.11 7.08 -9.77
CA ALA A 59 -16.34 6.29 -9.85
C ALA A 59 -16.35 5.10 -8.87
N GLU A 60 -15.22 4.43 -8.68
CA GLU A 60 -15.08 3.32 -7.73
C GLU A 60 -15.09 3.82 -6.29
N ALA A 61 -14.42 4.95 -6.02
CA ALA A 61 -14.43 5.59 -4.71
C ALA A 61 -15.85 6.01 -4.29
N GLU A 62 -16.62 6.60 -5.21
CA GLU A 62 -18.02 6.95 -4.98
C GLU A 62 -18.89 5.72 -4.73
N TYR A 63 -18.67 4.63 -5.48
CA TYR A 63 -19.36 3.37 -5.26
C TYR A 63 -19.11 2.81 -3.84
N LEU A 64 -17.85 2.77 -3.39
CA LEU A 64 -17.49 2.29 -2.06
C LEU A 64 -18.03 3.19 -0.95
N ALA A 65 -18.01 4.51 -1.15
CA ALA A 65 -18.59 5.46 -0.20
C ALA A 65 -20.10 5.21 0.00
N ARG A 66 -20.85 4.96 -1.09
CA ARG A 66 -22.29 4.59 -1.01
C ARG A 66 -22.53 3.25 -0.33
N LYS A 67 -21.61 2.31 -0.49
CA LYS A 67 -21.62 1.01 0.20
C LYS A 67 -21.24 1.13 1.69
N GLY A 68 -20.63 2.25 2.09
CA GLY A 68 -20.13 2.47 3.45
C GLY A 68 -18.81 1.75 3.74
N THR A 69 -18.10 1.27 2.72
CA THR A 69 -16.80 0.61 2.85
C THR A 69 -15.72 1.69 3.02
N LYS A 70 -14.86 1.53 4.04
CA LYS A 70 -13.73 2.42 4.30
C LYS A 70 -12.44 1.70 3.99
N GLU A 71 -11.59 2.31 3.18
CA GLU A 71 -10.27 1.79 2.79
C GLU A 71 -9.22 2.88 2.92
N THR A 72 -7.99 2.52 3.30
CA THR A 72 -6.83 3.42 3.31
C THR A 72 -5.55 2.62 3.13
N TYR A 73 -4.55 3.19 2.45
CA TYR A 73 -3.17 2.73 2.56
C TYR A 73 -2.44 3.51 3.64
N LEU A 74 -1.74 2.79 4.50
CA LEU A 74 -0.71 3.32 5.39
C LEU A 74 0.65 3.03 4.77
N ILE A 75 1.47 4.06 4.59
CA ILE A 75 2.83 3.92 4.03
C ILE A 75 3.82 4.34 5.10
N LYS A 76 4.74 3.43 5.44
CA LYS A 76 5.83 3.69 6.38
C LYS A 76 7.15 3.47 5.69
N TRP A 77 8.06 4.39 5.92
CA TRP A 77 9.41 4.32 5.39
C TRP A 77 10.40 4.11 6.52
N PHE A 78 11.43 3.33 6.26
CA PHE A 78 12.47 2.99 7.23
C PHE A 78 13.85 3.20 6.63
N THR A 79 14.77 3.66 7.46
CA THR A 79 16.20 3.79 7.14
C THR A 79 16.99 3.23 8.29
N HIS A 80 17.97 2.37 8.00
CA HIS A 80 18.74 1.67 9.05
C HIS A 80 17.84 0.99 10.11
N GLY A 81 16.67 0.48 9.70
CA GLY A 81 15.68 -0.13 10.59
C GLY A 81 14.84 0.83 11.45
N GLN A 82 15.00 2.15 11.29
CA GLN A 82 14.24 3.16 12.02
C GLN A 82 13.18 3.80 11.13
N GLU A 83 11.97 3.94 11.66
CA GLU A 83 10.87 4.61 10.94
C GLU A 83 11.16 6.11 10.76
N VAL A 84 10.97 6.60 9.54
CA VAL A 84 11.19 8.01 9.18
C VAL A 84 9.84 8.73 9.12
N ASN A 85 9.41 9.28 10.25
CA ASN A 85 8.08 9.89 10.40
C ASN A 85 7.75 10.97 9.36
N LYS A 86 8.75 11.75 8.90
CA LYS A 86 8.56 12.79 7.87
C LYS A 86 8.10 12.27 6.51
N TRP A 87 8.27 10.97 6.25
CA TRP A 87 7.89 10.33 4.99
C TRP A 87 6.61 9.50 5.10
N GLN A 88 5.95 9.47 6.27
CA GLN A 88 4.72 8.73 6.44
C GLN A 88 3.67 9.11 5.40
N ASN A 89 2.99 8.09 4.86
CA ASN A 89 1.95 8.21 3.83
C ASN A 89 2.40 8.89 2.53
N SER A 90 3.71 9.11 2.34
CA SER A 90 4.26 9.68 1.12
C SER A 90 4.58 8.58 0.11
N THR A 91 4.14 8.76 -1.13
CA THR A 91 4.52 7.88 -2.26
C THR A 91 5.79 8.35 -2.96
N ARG A 92 6.29 9.54 -2.62
CA ARG A 92 7.54 10.10 -3.13
C ARG A 92 8.41 10.56 -1.98
N VAL A 93 9.67 10.17 -2.01
CA VAL A 93 10.66 10.58 -1.01
C VAL A 93 11.97 10.94 -1.70
N ASP A 94 12.55 12.05 -1.27
CA ASP A 94 13.89 12.47 -1.69
C ASP A 94 14.88 12.13 -0.58
N VAL A 95 15.98 11.46 -0.97
CA VAL A 95 16.98 10.94 -0.06
C VAL A 95 18.39 11.34 -0.49
N GLU A 96 19.28 11.47 0.50
CA GLU A 96 20.72 11.56 0.26
C GLU A 96 21.29 10.14 0.26
N CYS A 97 21.44 9.56 -0.91
CA CYS A 97 21.78 8.17 -1.14
C CYS A 97 22.93 7.67 -0.27
N ARG A 98 24.04 8.43 -0.20
CA ARG A 98 25.22 8.06 0.59
C ARG A 98 24.98 8.05 2.09
N ALA A 99 24.05 8.85 2.59
CA ALA A 99 23.70 8.89 4.01
C ALA A 99 22.77 7.73 4.39
N VAL A 100 21.90 7.32 3.47
CA VAL A 100 20.87 6.32 3.77
C VAL A 100 21.30 4.90 3.42
N GLY A 101 21.85 4.68 2.22
CA GLY A 101 22.31 3.38 1.70
C GLY A 101 21.20 2.34 1.48
N ILE A 102 20.41 2.07 2.51
CA ILE A 102 19.26 1.16 2.48
C ILE A 102 17.99 1.92 2.88
N VAL A 103 16.97 1.80 2.05
CA VAL A 103 15.63 2.31 2.32
C VAL A 103 14.65 1.14 2.27
N GLU A 104 13.77 1.05 3.26
CA GLU A 104 12.69 0.07 3.28
C GLU A 104 11.35 0.79 3.30
N VAL A 105 10.37 0.26 2.58
CA VAL A 105 9.00 0.75 2.59
C VAL A 105 8.07 -0.39 2.98
N GLU A 106 7.16 -0.11 3.90
CA GLU A 106 6.03 -0.96 4.26
C GLU A 106 4.75 -0.26 3.83
N VAL A 107 3.90 -1.00 3.11
CA VAL A 107 2.58 -0.56 2.69
C VAL A 107 1.56 -1.49 3.32
N GLU A 108 0.59 -0.93 4.02
CA GLU A 108 -0.50 -1.67 4.63
C GLU A 108 -1.84 -1.20 4.06
N PHE A 109 -2.60 -2.13 3.49
CA PHE A 109 -3.97 -1.91 3.03
C PHE A 109 -4.95 -2.18 4.17
N VAL A 110 -5.62 -1.13 4.65
CA VAL A 110 -6.63 -1.23 5.70
C VAL A 110 -8.02 -1.10 5.07
N SER A 111 -8.90 -2.07 5.31
CA SER A 111 -10.29 -2.04 4.84
C SER A 111 -11.25 -2.47 5.93
N SER A 112 -12.41 -1.81 6.04
CA SER A 112 -13.49 -2.21 6.95
C SER A 112 -14.08 -3.59 6.64
N GLU A 113 -13.78 -4.14 5.45
CA GLU A 113 -14.21 -5.48 5.04
C GLU A 113 -13.24 -6.59 5.47
N ILE A 114 -12.05 -6.24 5.98
CA ILE A 114 -11.05 -7.16 6.50
C ILE A 114 -10.92 -6.91 8.00
N ARG A 115 -11.50 -7.79 8.81
CA ARG A 115 -11.52 -7.64 10.27
C ARG A 115 -10.27 -8.24 10.90
N LYS A 116 -9.71 -9.29 10.29
CA LYS A 116 -8.51 -9.96 10.79
C LYS A 116 -7.66 -10.48 9.65
N ASP A 117 -6.37 -10.19 9.74
CA ASP A 117 -5.35 -10.78 8.89
C ASP A 117 -4.17 -11.29 9.72
N GLU A 118 -4.19 -12.58 10.07
CA GLU A 118 -3.12 -13.22 10.85
C GLU A 118 -1.87 -13.49 10.01
N LYS A 119 -1.99 -13.45 8.68
CA LYS A 119 -0.93 -13.87 7.75
C LYS A 119 -0.29 -12.68 7.03
N GLU A 120 -0.69 -11.47 7.38
CA GLU A 120 -0.17 -10.21 6.87
C GLU A 120 -0.24 -10.09 5.34
N TYR A 121 -1.27 -10.66 4.71
CA TYR A 121 -1.57 -10.47 3.29
C TYR A 121 -1.96 -9.03 2.94
N THR A 122 -2.43 -8.24 3.89
CA THR A 122 -2.71 -6.81 3.70
C THR A 122 -1.47 -5.94 3.81
N LYS A 123 -0.30 -6.53 4.04
CA LYS A 123 0.98 -5.81 4.10
C LYS A 123 1.89 -6.23 2.98
N ASP A 124 2.69 -5.28 2.54
CA ASP A 124 3.72 -5.48 1.56
C ASP A 124 4.97 -4.69 1.97
N ARG A 125 6.14 -5.27 1.74
CA ARG A 125 7.42 -4.68 2.14
C ARG A 125 8.40 -4.78 1.00
N TYR A 126 9.08 -3.68 0.73
CA TYR A 126 10.11 -3.61 -0.28
C TYR A 126 11.38 -2.96 0.27
N ARG A 127 12.52 -3.65 0.08
CA ARG A 127 13.84 -3.18 0.51
C ARG A 127 14.63 -2.73 -0.70
N LEU A 128 15.08 -1.48 -0.68
CA LEU A 128 15.85 -0.81 -1.71
C LEU A 128 17.29 -0.70 -1.24
N LEU A 129 18.21 -1.24 -2.04
CA LEU A 129 19.63 -0.94 -1.94
C LEU A 129 19.91 0.20 -2.92
N LEU A 130 20.39 1.32 -2.41
CA LEU A 130 20.75 2.47 -3.24
C LEU A 130 22.24 2.34 -3.57
N ASP A 131 22.53 2.09 -4.85
CA ASP A 131 23.91 2.02 -5.35
C ASP A 131 24.36 3.41 -5.80
N CYS A 132 25.19 4.03 -4.98
CA CYS A 132 25.91 5.30 -5.17
C CYS A 132 27.37 5.14 -4.70
#